data_AF-A0A846NBC4-F1
#
_entry.id   AF-A0A846NBC4-F1
#
_cell.length_a   1.000
_cell.length_b   1.000
_cell.length_c   1.000
_cell.angle_alpha   90.00
_cell.angle_beta   90.00
_cell.angle_gamma   90.00
#
_symmetry.space_group_name_H-M   'P 1'
#
loop_
_entity.id
_entity.type
_entity.pdbx_description
1 polymer ?
#
loop_
_entity_poly.entity_id
_entity_poly.type
_entity_poly.pdbx_seq_one_letter_code
_entity_poly.pdbx_strand_id
1 'polypeptide(L)'
;LSGLMSCGSNGEAPYLSRIERRRIIETVMDEVNGKVQVIAGTGSPSTRETIQFTQDAKDLGADAALVVTPFYFTPSDRELYKHYSAVVEAVDLPIILYSVPKFTGFHLNTSVIVR
;
A
#
# COMPACT_ATOMS: atom_id res chain seq x y z
N LEU A 1 3.23 20.60 -6.54
CA LEU A 1 2.70 19.36 -5.92
C LEU A 1 3.56 19.06 -4.71
N SER A 2 2.98 18.64 -3.58
CA SER A 2 3.75 18.33 -2.36
C SER A 2 4.32 16.91 -2.32
N GLY A 3 3.82 16.02 -3.19
CA GLY A 3 4.23 14.64 -3.32
C GLY A 3 3.52 13.97 -4.49
N LEU A 4 3.96 12.75 -4.84
CA LEU A 4 3.34 11.90 -5.84
C LEU A 4 2.93 10.57 -5.21
N MET A 5 1.87 9.97 -5.74
CA MET A 5 1.42 8.63 -5.36
C MET A 5 1.35 7.74 -6.60
N SER A 6 2.06 6.62 -6.57
CA SER A 6 2.10 5.62 -7.64
C SER A 6 1.30 4.38 -7.22
N CYS A 7 0.88 3.58 -8.21
CA CYS A 7 0.19 2.30 -7.97
C CYS A 7 -1.01 2.37 -7.00
N GLY A 8 -1.75 3.49 -6.97
CA GLY A 8 -3.05 3.57 -6.32
C GLY A 8 -4.17 2.99 -7.19
N SER A 9 -5.43 3.21 -6.79
CA SER A 9 -6.60 2.82 -7.60
C SER A 9 -6.58 3.45 -8.99
N ASN A 10 -6.23 4.74 -9.08
CA ASN A 10 -6.12 5.47 -10.36
C ASN A 10 -4.87 5.07 -11.16
N GLY A 11 -3.90 4.41 -10.52
CA GLY A 11 -2.73 3.81 -11.18
C GLY A 11 -2.96 2.35 -11.55
N GLU A 12 -4.22 1.89 -11.52
CA GLU A 12 -4.65 0.58 -12.01
C GLU A 12 -3.96 -0.62 -11.33
N ALA A 13 -3.48 -0.43 -10.09
CA ALA A 13 -2.69 -1.43 -9.39
C ALA A 13 -3.25 -2.87 -9.34
N PRO A 14 -4.58 -3.10 -9.24
CA PRO A 14 -5.13 -4.45 -9.31
C PRO A 14 -4.89 -5.19 -10.63
N TYR A 15 -4.59 -4.48 -11.73
CA TYR A 15 -4.32 -5.05 -13.05
C TYR A 15 -2.83 -5.29 -13.32
N LEU A 16 -1.96 -4.86 -12.42
CA LEU A 16 -0.52 -4.89 -12.62
C LEU A 16 0.11 -6.08 -11.89
N SER A 17 1.00 -6.76 -12.59
CA SER A 17 1.91 -7.74 -11.98
C SER A 17 2.89 -7.07 -11.01
N ARG A 18 3.51 -7.86 -10.14
CA ARG A 18 4.59 -7.40 -9.25
C ARG A 18 5.70 -6.66 -10.03
N ILE A 19 6.11 -7.21 -11.18
CA ILE A 19 7.20 -6.67 -11.99
C ILE A 19 6.80 -5.31 -12.58
N GLU A 20 5.58 -5.19 -13.10
CA GLU A 20 5.08 -3.91 -13.62
C GLU A 20 4.96 -2.85 -12.52
N ARG A 21 4.46 -3.22 -11.34
CA ARG A 21 4.40 -2.32 -10.19
C ARG A 21 5.78 -1.81 -9.79
N ARG A 22 6.76 -2.71 -9.67
CA ARG A 22 8.15 -2.34 -9.37
C ARG A 22 8.70 -1.36 -10.41
N ARG A 23 8.52 -1.65 -11.70
CA ARG A 23 9.01 -0.79 -12.79
C ARG A 23 8.36 0.60 -12.77
N ILE A 24 7.07 0.68 -12.46
CA ILE A 24 6.39 1.98 -12.31
C ILE A 24 6.96 2.76 -11.14
N ILE A 25 7.13 2.13 -9.98
CA ILE A 25 7.70 2.79 -8.80
C ILE A 25 9.11 3.30 -9.11
N GLU A 26 9.98 2.44 -9.66
CA GLU A 26 11.34 2.79 -10.07
C GLU A 26 11.35 4.01 -11.02
N THR A 27 10.51 3.99 -12.06
CA THR A 27 10.40 5.11 -13.01
C THR A 27 9.96 6.40 -12.32
N VAL A 28 8.98 6.33 -11.40
CA VAL A 28 8.53 7.51 -10.64
C VAL A 28 9.64 8.04 -9.73
N MET A 29 10.36 7.15 -9.05
CA MET A 29 11.48 7.52 -8.17
C MET A 29 12.59 8.23 -8.95
N ASP A 30 12.97 7.67 -10.10
CA ASP A 30 14.01 8.21 -10.98
C ASP A 30 13.65 9.62 -11.49
N GLU A 31 12.41 9.80 -11.95
CA GLU A 31 11.93 11.09 -12.47
C GLU A 31 11.77 12.15 -11.36
N VAL A 32 11.31 11.73 -10.18
CA VAL A 32 11.19 12.63 -9.03
C VAL A 32 12.55 13.10 -8.54
N ASN A 33 13.55 12.21 -8.54
CA ASN A 33 14.93 12.50 -8.15
C ASN A 33 15.02 13.29 -6.82
N GLY A 34 14.28 12.83 -5.81
CA GLY A 34 14.26 13.40 -4.46
C GLY A 34 13.62 14.79 -4.30
N LYS A 35 13.00 15.36 -5.35
CA LYS A 35 12.41 16.72 -5.28
C LYS A 35 11.15 16.80 -4.42
N VAL A 36 10.38 15.73 -4.36
CA VAL A 36 9.14 15.61 -3.60
C VAL A 36 9.02 14.19 -3.04
N GLN A 37 8.14 14.02 -2.06
CA GLN A 37 7.87 12.71 -1.47
C GLN A 37 7.13 11.79 -2.44
N VAL A 38 7.44 10.49 -2.42
CA VAL A 38 6.81 9.46 -3.22
C VAL A 38 6.18 8.41 -2.31
N ILE A 39 4.87 8.22 -2.49
CA ILE A 39 4.09 7.20 -1.79
C ILE A 39 3.77 6.08 -2.79
N ALA A 40 4.15 4.85 -2.50
CA ALA A 40 3.84 3.70 -3.35
C ALA A 40 2.60 2.97 -2.85
N GLY A 41 1.62 2.73 -3.72
CA GLY A 41 0.51 1.83 -3.40
C GLY A 41 0.98 0.38 -3.40
N THR A 42 0.85 -0.31 -2.26
CA THR A 42 1.39 -1.68 -2.05
C THR A 42 0.35 -2.69 -1.59
N GLY A 43 -0.88 -2.25 -1.28
CA GLY A 43 -1.96 -3.16 -0.87
C GLY A 43 -2.33 -4.21 -1.92
N SER A 44 -2.73 -5.38 -1.43
CA SER A 44 -3.26 -6.54 -2.16
C SER A 44 -4.32 -7.24 -1.28
N PRO A 45 -5.24 -8.06 -1.84
CA PRO A 45 -6.07 -8.96 -1.05
C PRO A 45 -5.29 -9.91 -0.13
N SER A 46 -4.02 -10.17 -0.41
CA SER A 46 -3.14 -11.06 0.36
C SER A 46 -2.20 -10.28 1.27
N THR A 47 -2.14 -10.63 2.56
CA THR A 47 -1.15 -10.08 3.51
C THR A 47 0.28 -10.35 3.05
N ARG A 48 0.56 -11.58 2.57
CA ARG A 48 1.89 -11.97 2.10
C ARG A 48 2.34 -11.14 0.91
N GLU A 49 1.45 -10.91 -0.06
CA GLU A 49 1.78 -10.08 -1.23
C GLU A 49 1.91 -8.61 -0.85
N THR A 50 1.06 -8.11 0.06
CA THR A 50 1.17 -6.74 0.57
C THR A 50 2.53 -6.51 1.22
N ILE A 51 3.02 -7.45 2.04
CA ILE A 51 4.38 -7.39 2.60
C ILE A 51 5.42 -7.37 1.48
N GLN A 52 5.31 -8.25 0.49
CA GLN A 52 6.27 -8.31 -0.62
C GLN A 52 6.31 -7.02 -1.43
N PHE A 53 5.16 -6.44 -1.76
CA PHE A 53 5.09 -5.17 -2.51
C PHE A 53 5.55 -3.98 -1.66
N THR A 54 5.35 -4.04 -0.35
CA THR A 54 5.85 -3.01 0.58
C THR A 54 7.36 -3.07 0.71
N GLN A 55 7.94 -4.27 0.78
CA GLN A 55 9.39 -4.46 0.72
C GLN A 55 9.96 -3.96 -0.60
N ASP A 56 9.29 -4.28 -1.72
CA ASP A 56 9.70 -3.79 -3.04
C ASP A 56 9.73 -2.25 -3.10
N ALA A 57 8.73 -1.58 -2.53
CA ALA A 57 8.67 -0.13 -2.45
C ALA A 57 9.79 0.46 -1.56
N LYS A 58 10.06 -0.17 -0.41
CA LYS A 58 11.16 0.21 0.48
C LYS A 58 12.50 0.10 -0.22
N ASP A 59 12.76 -1.01 -0.91
CA ASP A 59 14.02 -1.27 -1.62
C ASP A 59 14.27 -0.26 -2.75
N LEU A 60 13.19 0.27 -3.35
CA LEU A 60 13.23 1.32 -4.37
C LEU A 60 13.31 2.74 -3.79
N GLY A 61 13.28 2.89 -2.46
CA GLY A 61 13.43 4.17 -1.78
C GLY A 61 12.16 5.02 -1.67
N ALA A 62 10.97 4.43 -1.83
CA ALA A 62 9.73 5.16 -1.56
C ALA A 62 9.70 5.68 -0.11
N ASP A 63 9.10 6.85 0.11
CA ASP A 63 9.03 7.48 1.43
C ASP A 63 7.95 6.86 2.33
N ALA A 64 6.89 6.31 1.72
CA ALA A 64 5.83 5.61 2.42
C ALA A 64 5.11 4.61 1.50
N ALA A 65 4.39 3.67 2.11
CA ALA A 65 3.48 2.78 1.42
C ALA A 65 2.02 3.08 1.75
N LEU A 66 1.16 3.09 0.72
CA LEU A 66 -0.28 3.18 0.84
C LEU A 66 -0.89 1.78 0.77
N VAL A 67 -1.49 1.32 1.87
CA VAL A 67 -2.03 -0.03 2.00
C VAL A 67 -3.55 0.04 2.03
N VAL A 68 -4.18 -0.30 0.89
CA VAL A 68 -5.64 -0.47 0.81
C VAL A 68 -6.09 -1.65 1.65
N THR A 69 -7.26 -1.54 2.28
CA THR A 69 -7.91 -2.66 2.96
C THR A 69 -8.09 -3.86 2.01
N PRO A 70 -7.75 -5.10 2.43
CA PRO A 70 -7.98 -6.30 1.63
C PRO A 70 -9.44 -6.40 1.18
N PHE A 71 -9.68 -6.59 -0.11
CA PHE A 71 -11.01 -6.31 -0.71
C PHE A 71 -11.69 -7.53 -1.36
N TYR A 72 -11.06 -8.70 -1.39
CA TYR A 72 -11.68 -9.89 -1.97
C TYR A 72 -12.60 -10.61 -0.97
N PHE A 73 -12.10 -10.85 0.23
CA PHE A 73 -12.89 -11.39 1.35
C PHE A 73 -13.34 -10.24 2.26
N THR A 74 -14.36 -10.49 3.08
CA THR A 74 -14.79 -9.57 4.14
C THR A 74 -14.10 -9.95 5.46
N PRO A 75 -12.95 -9.37 5.81
CA PRO A 75 -12.27 -9.62 7.08
C PRO A 75 -13.03 -9.00 8.25
N SER A 76 -12.93 -9.65 9.40
CA SER A 76 -13.27 -9.07 10.70
C SER A 76 -12.27 -8.00 11.14
N ASP A 77 -12.65 -7.14 12.08
CA ASP A 77 -11.76 -6.14 12.70
C ASP A 77 -10.46 -6.77 13.25
N ARG A 78 -10.55 -7.98 13.81
CA ARG A 78 -9.38 -8.73 14.32
C ARG A 78 -8.44 -9.14 13.19
N GLU A 79 -8.98 -9.56 12.05
CA GLU A 79 -8.18 -9.95 10.89
C GLU A 79 -7.54 -8.73 10.23
N LEU A 80 -8.25 -7.61 10.15
CA LEU A 80 -7.70 -6.33 9.69
C LEU A 80 -6.54 -5.86 10.55
N TYR A 81 -6.71 -5.88 11.89
CA TYR A 81 -5.64 -5.52 12.81
C TYR A 81 -4.39 -6.38 12.57
N LYS A 82 -4.57 -7.71 12.46
CA LYS A 82 -3.46 -8.64 12.19
C LYS A 82 -2.82 -8.40 10.83
N HIS A 83 -3.61 -8.12 9.80
CA HIS A 83 -3.10 -7.81 8.46
C HIS A 83 -2.18 -6.60 8.49
N TYR A 84 -2.64 -5.47 9.04
CA TYR A 84 -1.84 -4.26 9.11
C TYR A 84 -0.63 -4.39 10.04
N SER A 85 -0.80 -5.02 11.21
CA SER A 85 0.30 -5.27 12.15
C SER A 85 1.40 -6.09 11.49
N ALA A 86 1.05 -7.17 10.78
CA ALA A 86 2.03 -8.00 10.08
C ALA A 86 2.79 -7.23 8.98
N VAL A 87 2.16 -6.27 8.31
CA VAL A 87 2.83 -5.42 7.31
C VAL A 87 3.81 -4.46 7.98
N VAL A 88 3.37 -3.77 9.04
CA VAL A 88 4.19 -2.81 9.79
C VAL A 88 5.38 -3.49 10.48
N GLU A 89 5.19 -4.68 11.03
CA GLU A 89 6.26 -5.46 11.67
C GLU A 89 7.28 -6.02 10.66
N ALA A 90 6.84 -6.33 9.44
CA ALA A 90 7.69 -6.95 8.43
C ALA A 90 8.53 -5.94 7.65
N VAL A 91 8.03 -4.72 7.43
CA VAL A 91 8.69 -3.72 6.60
C VAL A 91 8.76 -2.39 7.33
N ASP A 92 9.97 -2.00 7.68
CA ASP A 92 10.27 -0.70 8.29
C ASP A 92 10.21 0.41 7.21
N LEU A 93 8.97 0.76 6.83
CA LEU A 93 8.59 1.84 5.92
C LEU A 93 7.29 2.45 6.45
N PRO A 94 7.13 3.80 6.50
CA PRO A 94 5.89 4.41 6.94
C PRO A 94 4.67 3.89 6.16
N ILE A 95 3.64 3.46 6.88
CA ILE A 95 2.42 2.89 6.30
C ILE A 95 1.25 3.87 6.44
N ILE A 96 0.57 4.14 5.32
CA ILE A 96 -0.67 4.91 5.27
C ILE A 96 -1.81 3.92 5.03
N LEU A 97 -2.71 3.80 6.01
CA LEU A 97 -3.91 2.97 5.89
C LEU A 97 -4.90 3.65 4.95
N TYR A 98 -5.36 2.91 3.93
CA TYR A 98 -6.27 3.45 2.92
C TYR A 98 -7.63 2.75 2.98
N SER A 99 -8.63 3.47 3.49
CA SER A 99 -10.02 3.03 3.50
C SER A 99 -10.76 3.61 2.29
N VAL A 100 -11.25 2.74 1.42
CA VAL A 100 -12.07 3.11 0.25
C VAL A 100 -13.25 2.15 0.08
N PRO A 101 -14.30 2.29 0.92
CA PRO A 101 -15.48 1.40 0.94
C PRO A 101 -16.15 1.23 -0.42
N LYS A 102 -16.08 2.24 -1.29
CA LYS A 102 -16.58 2.18 -2.67
C LYS A 102 -16.00 1.01 -3.48
N PHE A 103 -14.75 0.63 -3.21
CA PHE A 103 -14.08 -0.47 -3.90
C PHE A 103 -13.88 -1.70 -3.00
N THR A 104 -13.79 -1.53 -1.68
CA THR A 104 -13.55 -2.64 -0.73
C THR A 104 -14.83 -3.28 -0.22
N GLY A 105 -15.98 -2.59 -0.31
CA GLY A 105 -17.28 -3.08 0.16
C GLY A 105 -17.52 -2.94 1.66
N PHE A 106 -16.57 -2.41 2.43
CA PHE A 106 -16.74 -2.18 3.87
C PHE A 106 -15.80 -1.10 4.41
N HIS A 107 -16.16 -0.55 5.57
CA HIS A 107 -15.43 0.53 6.24
C HIS A 107 -14.32 -0.02 7.14
N LEU A 108 -13.16 0.64 7.14
CA LEU A 108 -12.14 0.39 8.14
C LEU A 108 -12.55 1.11 9.43
N ASN A 109 -12.97 0.34 10.43
CA ASN A 109 -13.39 0.88 11.72
C ASN A 109 -12.23 1.56 12.45
N THR A 110 -12.49 2.71 13.08
CA THR A 110 -11.50 3.44 13.87
C THR A 110 -10.97 2.63 15.04
N SER A 111 -11.76 1.70 15.58
CA SER A 111 -11.35 0.72 16.60
C SER A 111 -10.14 -0.12 16.19
N VAL A 112 -9.96 -0.39 14.90
CA VAL A 112 -8.80 -1.10 14.35
C VAL A 112 -7.58 -0.18 14.27
N ILE A 113 -7.79 1.12 14.01
CA ILE A 113 -6.74 2.10 13.74
C ILE A 113 -6.06 2.57 15.04
N VAL A 114 -6.82 2.76 16.12
CA VAL A 114 -6.32 3.35 17.38
C VAL A 114 -5.64 2.34 18.32
N ARG A 115 -5.50 1.09 17.90
CA ARG A 115 -5.06 -0.04 18.72
C ARG A 115 -3.58 -0.31 18.58
#